data_AF-A0A1G4ZD04-F1
#
_entry.id   AF-A0A1G4ZD04-F1
#
_cell.length_a   1.000
_cell.length_b   1.000
_cell.length_c   1.000
_cell.angle_alpha   90.00
_cell.angle_beta   90.00
_cell.angle_gamma   90.00
#
_symmetry.space_group_name_H-M   'P 1'
#
loop_
_entity.id
_entity.type
_entity.pdbx_description
1 polymer ?
#
loop_
_entity_poly.entity_id
_entity_poly.type
_entity_poly.pdbx_seq_one_letter_code
_entity_poly.pdbx_strand_id
1 'polypeptide(L)'
;MPLAMINARLDTALKERVDPKLQQLGCTATQAITALYQFVDQNDRLPFTIETRVWRPEESLQNTLDGLLSARPRLAEIARLMSEDTLTEDARRRYCQALAIDIGMIKDDMRLYSATGRAGEHLQHYVQSSLGEAYLALTLCHSILEDSPNSYGRTLFLKKEKAFAGALATAETRMTEMGLHQAGAVTASFTHEGTYCSVEVYRPESYQYGAWQVRVMLKPARRGQSLPASLSWQGFTFPAVTDRVFSVASPYSTPVTGKHGTEIGFRFVEGYAFFHLYTSGTDEEHNAINAGEVAATLGEYVDGKLEEITGAPGS
;
A
#
# COMPACT_ATOMS: atom_id res chain seq x y z
N MET A 1 -31.20 9.90 36.14
CA MET A 1 -29.94 9.37 35.59
C MET A 1 -28.97 10.54 35.47
N PRO A 2 -27.82 10.55 36.16
CA PRO A 2 -26.84 11.62 35.97
C PRO A 2 -26.22 11.47 34.56
N LEU A 3 -26.25 12.55 33.77
CA LEU A 3 -25.47 12.66 32.53
C LEU A 3 -24.01 12.61 32.92
N ALA A 4 -23.33 11.49 32.64
CA ALA A 4 -21.89 11.42 32.76
C ALA A 4 -21.28 12.51 31.86
N MET A 5 -20.73 13.57 32.47
CA MET A 5 -19.95 14.56 31.74
C MET A 5 -18.69 13.87 31.24
N ILE A 6 -18.63 13.60 29.94
CA ILE A 6 -17.43 13.11 29.26
C ILE A 6 -16.42 14.28 29.27
N ASN A 7 -15.60 14.33 30.32
CA ASN A 7 -14.46 15.26 30.42
C ASN A 7 -13.27 14.72 29.60
N ALA A 8 -13.49 14.50 28.30
CA ALA A 8 -12.39 14.29 27.37
C ALA A 8 -11.90 15.67 26.91
N ARG A 9 -10.68 16.06 27.30
CA ARG A 9 -10.03 17.24 26.72
C ARG A 9 -9.78 16.97 25.24
N LEU A 10 -10.65 17.48 24.37
CA LEU A 10 -10.34 17.61 22.95
C LEU A 10 -9.14 18.58 22.82
N ASP A 11 -8.20 18.21 21.96
CA ASP A 11 -7.19 19.16 21.49
C ASP A 11 -7.89 20.40 20.88
N THR A 12 -7.59 21.58 21.42
CA THR A 12 -8.16 22.86 20.99
C THR A 12 -7.92 23.10 19.50
N ALA A 13 -6.73 22.76 19.00
CA ALA A 13 -6.40 22.92 17.59
C ALA A 13 -7.20 21.96 16.71
N LEU A 14 -7.52 20.76 17.20
CA LEU A 14 -8.39 19.82 16.50
C LEU A 14 -9.84 20.31 16.48
N LYS A 15 -10.34 20.83 17.60
CA LYS A 15 -11.70 21.37 17.71
C LYS A 15 -11.95 22.51 16.72
N GLU A 16 -11.05 23.48 16.66
CA GLU A 16 -11.14 24.64 15.75
C GLU A 16 -11.18 24.23 14.26
N ARG A 17 -10.49 23.14 13.89
CA ARG A 17 -10.51 22.60 12.52
C ARG A 17 -11.76 21.77 12.19
N VAL A 18 -12.42 21.21 13.19
CA VAL A 18 -13.51 20.22 13.01
C VAL A 18 -14.89 20.86 13.15
N ASP A 19 -15.06 21.83 14.05
CA ASP A 19 -16.36 22.51 14.26
C ASP A 19 -16.93 23.11 12.96
N PRO A 20 -16.15 23.77 12.07
CA PRO A 20 -16.66 24.25 10.78
C PRO A 20 -17.07 23.12 9.82
N LYS A 21 -16.41 21.96 9.88
CA LYS A 21 -16.72 20.80 9.03
C LYS A 21 -18.01 20.12 9.47
N LEU A 22 -18.23 20.02 10.78
CA LEU A 22 -19.48 19.52 11.34
C LEU A 22 -20.66 20.43 10.94
N GLN A 23 -20.46 21.75 10.99
CA GLN A 23 -21.46 22.71 10.49
C GLN A 23 -21.76 22.52 8.99
N GLN A 24 -20.74 22.29 8.15
CA GLN A 24 -20.93 21.98 6.73
C GLN A 24 -21.70 20.66 6.51
N LEU A 25 -21.53 19.69 7.40
CA LEU A 25 -22.28 18.43 7.40
C LEU A 25 -23.67 18.55 8.04
N GLY A 26 -24.08 19.75 8.46
CA GLY A 26 -25.39 20.02 9.05
C GLY A 26 -25.57 19.45 10.45
N CYS A 27 -24.50 19.12 11.17
CA CYS A 27 -24.56 18.53 12.50
C CYS A 27 -23.71 19.29 13.53
N THR A 28 -24.17 19.29 14.79
CA THR A 28 -23.39 19.81 15.92
C THR A 28 -22.49 18.72 16.49
N ALA A 29 -21.43 19.10 17.22
CA ALA A 29 -20.57 18.14 17.92
C ALA A 29 -21.38 17.20 18.83
N THR A 30 -22.39 17.72 19.53
CA THR A 30 -23.28 16.92 20.38
C THR A 30 -24.06 15.90 19.56
N GLN A 31 -24.64 16.30 18.43
CA GLN A 31 -25.37 15.37 17.54
C GLN A 31 -24.45 14.29 16.96
N ALA A 32 -23.23 14.65 16.56
CA ALA A 32 -22.25 13.70 16.06
C ALA A 32 -21.84 12.66 17.13
N ILE A 33 -21.64 13.10 18.38
CA ILE A 33 -21.36 12.20 19.50
C ILE A 33 -22.58 11.33 19.82
N THR A 34 -23.78 11.88 19.83
CA THR A 34 -25.01 11.08 20.05
C THR A 34 -25.18 10.02 18.96
N ALA A 35 -24.95 10.36 17.70
CA ALA A 35 -25.00 9.40 16.59
C ALA A 35 -23.95 8.29 16.73
N LEU A 36 -22.74 8.63 17.18
CA LEU A 36 -21.69 7.64 17.48
C LEU A 36 -22.15 6.65 18.56
N TYR A 37 -22.76 7.13 19.65
CA TYR A 37 -23.27 6.26 20.72
C TYR A 37 -24.40 5.36 20.24
N GLN A 38 -25.34 5.90 19.46
CA GLN A 38 -26.42 5.13 18.84
C GLN A 38 -25.89 4.06 17.88
N PHE A 39 -24.84 4.37 17.12
CA PHE A 39 -24.21 3.37 16.24
C PHE A 39 -23.60 2.22 17.04
N VAL A 40 -22.87 2.54 18.12
CA VAL A 40 -22.25 1.52 18.98
C VAL A 40 -23.30 0.63 19.62
N ASP A 41 -24.39 1.21 20.12
CA ASP A 41 -25.53 0.48 20.70
C ASP A 41 -26.20 -0.46 19.68
N GLN A 42 -26.27 -0.07 18.41
CA GLN A 42 -26.92 -0.86 17.35
C GLN A 42 -26.02 -1.94 16.72
N ASN A 43 -24.70 -1.80 16.81
CA ASN A 43 -23.77 -2.61 16.00
C ASN A 43 -22.70 -3.33 16.83
N ASP A 44 -22.70 -3.17 18.17
CA ASP A 44 -21.69 -3.71 19.09
C ASP A 44 -20.23 -3.41 18.67
N ARG A 45 -20.03 -2.36 17.87
CA ARG A 45 -18.73 -1.96 17.33
C ARG A 45 -18.69 -0.46 17.06
N LEU A 46 -17.49 0.11 17.07
CA LEU A 46 -17.28 1.49 16.65
C LEU A 46 -17.41 1.62 15.12
N PRO A 47 -17.93 2.75 14.60
CA PRO A 47 -18.02 3.01 13.16
C PRO A 47 -16.65 3.26 12.51
N PHE A 48 -15.61 3.45 13.34
CA PHE A 48 -14.23 3.58 12.94
C PHE A 48 -13.34 2.88 13.97
N THR A 49 -12.20 2.37 13.54
CA THR A 49 -11.20 1.81 14.47
C THR A 49 -10.47 2.96 15.16
N ILE A 50 -10.45 2.97 16.49
CA ILE A 50 -9.58 3.87 17.25
C ILE A 50 -8.20 3.23 17.29
N GLU A 51 -7.31 3.68 16.43
CA GLU A 51 -5.91 3.22 16.42
C GLU A 51 -5.03 4.25 17.13
N THR A 52 -4.35 3.80 18.19
CA THR A 52 -3.34 4.60 18.93
C THR A 52 -2.00 4.68 18.17
N ARG A 53 -1.87 3.94 17.06
CA ARG A 53 -0.68 3.89 16.22
C ARG A 53 -1.05 4.25 14.78
N VAL A 54 -0.32 5.19 14.18
CA VAL A 54 -0.48 5.55 12.76
C VAL A 54 0.19 4.46 11.93
N TRP A 55 -0.59 3.55 11.36
CA TRP A 55 -0.09 2.56 10.40
C TRP A 55 0.01 3.17 9.01
N ARG A 56 1.14 2.95 8.35
CA ARG A 56 1.29 3.27 6.94
C ARG A 56 0.58 2.19 6.10
N PRO A 57 -0.25 2.54 5.11
CA PRO A 57 -0.94 1.57 4.24
C PRO A 57 0.00 0.55 3.61
N GLU A 58 1.21 0.98 3.29
CA GLU A 58 2.30 0.18 2.74
C GLU A 58 2.76 -0.92 3.72
N GLU A 59 2.86 -0.61 5.02
CA GLU A 59 3.22 -1.57 6.07
C GLU A 59 2.13 -2.64 6.22
N SER A 60 0.85 -2.25 6.12
CA SER A 60 -0.28 -3.18 6.22
C SER A 60 -0.38 -4.10 4.99
N LEU A 61 -0.11 -3.57 3.79
CA LEU A 61 0.01 -4.38 2.57
C LEU A 61 1.18 -5.36 2.66
N GLN A 62 2.32 -4.91 3.19
CA GLN A 62 3.51 -5.73 3.40
C GLN A 62 3.26 -6.84 4.43
N ASN A 63 2.68 -6.52 5.59
CA ASN A 63 2.33 -7.51 6.61
C ASN A 63 1.35 -8.57 6.07
N THR A 64 0.38 -8.14 5.25
CA THR A 64 -0.54 -9.07 4.59
C THR A 64 0.20 -10.02 3.66
N LEU A 65 1.11 -9.48 2.83
CA LEU A 65 1.93 -10.30 1.94
C LEU A 65 2.80 -11.29 2.75
N ASP A 66 3.45 -10.82 3.81
CA ASP A 66 4.30 -11.65 4.68
C ASP A 66 3.52 -12.76 5.39
N GLY A 67 2.30 -12.46 5.83
CA GLY A 67 1.37 -13.46 6.38
C GLY A 67 1.00 -14.53 5.35
N LEU A 68 0.67 -14.13 4.12
CA LEU A 68 0.37 -15.07 3.03
C LEU A 68 1.61 -15.89 2.63
N LEU A 69 2.79 -15.28 2.54
CA LEU A 69 4.06 -15.96 2.29
C LEU A 69 4.37 -17.00 3.38
N SER A 70 4.08 -16.68 4.63
CA SER A 70 4.24 -17.60 5.76
C SER A 70 3.28 -18.80 5.72
N ALA A 71 2.07 -18.61 5.16
CA ALA A 71 1.08 -19.67 4.98
C ALA A 71 1.40 -20.60 3.79
N ARG A 72 2.12 -20.11 2.77
CA ARG A 72 2.51 -20.86 1.55
C ARG A 72 3.12 -22.24 1.80
N PRO A 73 4.20 -22.39 2.61
CA PRO A 73 4.81 -23.71 2.82
C PRO A 73 3.86 -24.69 3.51
N ARG A 74 2.96 -24.21 4.38
CA ARG A 74 1.96 -25.07 5.03
C ARG A 74 0.95 -25.61 4.01
N LEU A 75 0.41 -24.75 3.13
CA LEU A 75 -0.51 -25.18 2.09
C LEU A 75 0.13 -26.18 1.12
N ALA A 76 1.38 -25.94 0.71
CA ALA A 76 2.11 -26.84 -0.17
C ALA A 76 2.29 -28.24 0.46
N GLU A 77 2.59 -28.31 1.75
CA GLU A 77 2.73 -29.59 2.45
C GLU A 77 1.38 -30.32 2.59
N ILE A 78 0.29 -29.60 2.89
CA ILE A 78 -1.05 -30.20 2.94
C ILE A 78 -1.44 -30.75 1.56
N ALA A 79 -1.20 -29.98 0.49
CA ALA A 79 -1.46 -30.42 -0.89
C ALA A 79 -0.66 -31.68 -1.25
N ARG A 80 0.60 -31.77 -0.82
CA ARG A 80 1.44 -32.97 -1.00
C ARG A 80 0.81 -34.18 -0.29
N LEU A 81 0.50 -34.04 1.00
CA LEU A 81 -0.11 -35.12 1.81
C LEU A 81 -1.47 -35.57 1.26
N MET A 82 -2.28 -34.63 0.74
CA MET A 82 -3.56 -34.95 0.11
C MET A 82 -3.40 -35.67 -1.23
N SER A 83 -2.36 -35.33 -2.00
CA SER A 83 -2.07 -35.97 -3.29
C SER A 83 -1.56 -37.40 -3.11
N GLU A 84 -0.81 -37.66 -2.04
CA GLU A 84 -0.29 -38.99 -1.67
C GLU A 84 -1.31 -39.84 -0.89
N ASP A 85 -2.46 -39.28 -0.52
CA ASP A 85 -3.45 -39.91 0.35
C ASP A 85 -2.88 -40.32 1.73
N THR A 86 -1.96 -39.53 2.26
CA THR A 86 -1.25 -39.79 3.52
C THR A 86 -1.64 -38.82 4.65
N LEU A 87 -2.60 -37.92 4.40
CA LEU A 87 -3.07 -36.95 5.39
C LEU A 87 -3.83 -37.64 6.53
N THR A 88 -3.20 -37.73 7.70
CA THR A 88 -3.83 -38.26 8.91
C THR A 88 -4.77 -37.24 9.55
N GLU A 89 -5.75 -37.72 10.31
CA GLU A 89 -6.72 -36.86 11.02
C GLU A 89 -6.03 -35.92 12.04
N ASP A 90 -4.98 -36.40 12.72
CA ASP A 90 -4.19 -35.57 13.65
C ASP A 90 -3.36 -34.50 12.92
N ALA A 91 -2.82 -34.81 11.74
CA ALA A 91 -2.15 -33.82 10.90
C ALA A 91 -3.16 -32.78 10.38
N ARG A 92 -4.32 -33.23 9.90
CA ARG A 92 -5.41 -32.37 9.43
C ARG A 92 -5.81 -31.34 10.48
N ARG A 93 -6.09 -31.78 11.72
CA ARG A 93 -6.48 -30.89 12.83
C ARG A 93 -5.40 -29.85 13.15
N ARG A 94 -4.13 -30.26 13.21
CA ARG A 94 -3.01 -29.35 13.46
C ARG A 94 -2.89 -28.28 12.37
N TYR A 95 -2.97 -28.69 11.10
CA TYR A 95 -2.93 -27.75 9.98
C TYR A 95 -4.14 -26.82 9.96
N CYS A 96 -5.34 -27.33 10.22
CA CYS A 96 -6.55 -26.51 10.32
C CYS A 96 -6.39 -25.41 11.37
N GLN A 97 -5.91 -25.75 12.57
CA GLN A 97 -5.67 -24.78 13.62
C GLN A 97 -4.60 -23.74 13.25
N ALA A 98 -3.49 -24.16 12.65
CA ALA A 98 -2.43 -23.25 12.21
C ALA A 98 -2.93 -22.26 11.14
N LEU A 99 -3.67 -22.77 10.15
CA LEU A 99 -4.25 -21.94 9.10
C LEU A 99 -5.32 -20.97 9.65
N ALA A 100 -6.11 -21.38 10.65
CA ALA A 100 -7.07 -20.48 11.31
C ALA A 100 -6.38 -19.28 11.97
N ILE A 101 -5.23 -19.52 12.62
CA ILE A 101 -4.41 -18.45 13.22
C ILE A 101 -3.86 -17.53 12.14
N ASP A 102 -3.25 -18.09 11.08
CA ASP A 102 -2.71 -17.32 9.95
C ASP A 102 -3.82 -16.45 9.32
N ILE A 103 -4.99 -17.03 9.04
CA ILE A 103 -6.15 -16.32 8.47
C ILE A 103 -6.62 -15.19 9.39
N GLY A 104 -6.66 -15.41 10.70
CA GLY A 104 -7.04 -14.38 11.67
C GLY A 104 -6.10 -13.18 11.64
N MET A 105 -4.79 -13.44 11.70
CA MET A 105 -3.77 -12.38 11.64
C MET A 105 -3.83 -11.62 10.31
N ILE A 106 -3.88 -12.33 9.19
CA ILE A 106 -3.95 -11.72 7.86
C ILE A 106 -5.22 -10.88 7.75
N LYS A 107 -6.37 -11.36 8.22
CA LYS A 107 -7.63 -10.60 8.20
C LYS A 107 -7.53 -9.27 8.92
N ASP A 108 -6.87 -9.26 10.07
CA ASP A 108 -6.65 -8.05 10.85
C ASP A 108 -5.74 -7.08 10.09
N ASP A 109 -4.66 -7.56 9.47
CA ASP A 109 -3.79 -6.75 8.61
C ASP A 109 -4.54 -6.20 7.39
N MET A 110 -5.39 -7.01 6.74
CA MET A 110 -6.22 -6.57 5.61
C MET A 110 -7.26 -5.53 6.02
N ARG A 111 -7.78 -5.60 7.25
CA ARG A 111 -8.69 -4.58 7.80
C ARG A 111 -8.01 -3.22 7.91
N LEU A 112 -6.70 -3.19 8.16
CA LEU A 112 -5.94 -1.95 8.33
C LEU A 112 -5.77 -1.18 7.02
N TYR A 113 -5.86 -1.82 5.86
CA TYR A 113 -5.91 -1.10 4.59
C TYR A 113 -7.33 -1.00 4.00
N SER A 114 -8.25 -1.94 4.27
CA SER A 114 -9.60 -1.94 3.67
C SER A 114 -10.59 -0.97 4.31
N ALA A 115 -10.19 -0.29 5.38
CA ALA A 115 -11.00 0.74 6.02
C ALA A 115 -11.09 2.01 5.15
N THR A 116 -12.32 2.41 4.82
CA THR A 116 -12.64 3.61 4.03
C THR A 116 -11.92 4.85 4.55
N GLY A 117 -11.30 5.60 3.65
CA GLY A 117 -10.66 6.88 3.99
C GLY A 117 -9.31 6.75 4.70
N ARG A 118 -8.51 5.73 4.40
CA ARG A 118 -7.06 5.69 4.73
C ARG A 118 -6.22 6.18 3.54
N ALA A 119 -4.98 6.59 3.79
CA ALA A 119 -4.03 6.82 2.71
C ALA A 119 -3.89 5.51 1.91
N GLY A 120 -3.60 5.57 0.61
CA GLY A 120 -3.41 4.37 -0.20
C GLY A 120 -4.66 3.63 -0.65
N GLU A 121 -5.89 4.12 -0.44
CA GLU A 121 -7.17 3.54 -0.94
C GLU A 121 -7.17 3.19 -2.44
N HIS A 122 -6.26 3.83 -3.14
CA HIS A 122 -6.04 3.68 -4.55
C HIS A 122 -4.90 2.66 -4.84
N LEU A 123 -3.70 2.79 -4.21
CA LEU A 123 -2.58 1.79 -4.34
C LEU A 123 -3.06 0.37 -4.00
N GLN A 124 -4.01 0.35 -3.10
CA GLN A 124 -4.84 -0.75 -2.69
C GLN A 124 -5.49 -1.48 -3.86
N HIS A 125 -6.16 -0.88 -4.83
CA HIS A 125 -6.90 -1.66 -5.83
C HIS A 125 -6.03 -2.61 -6.68
N TYR A 126 -4.83 -2.16 -7.07
CA TYR A 126 -3.93 -2.97 -7.92
C TYR A 126 -3.39 -4.21 -7.18
N VAL A 127 -2.95 -4.06 -5.92
CA VAL A 127 -2.38 -5.15 -5.13
C VAL A 127 -3.43 -5.90 -4.29
N GLN A 128 -4.44 -5.22 -3.76
CA GLN A 128 -5.51 -5.82 -2.95
C GLN A 128 -6.30 -6.85 -3.72
N SER A 129 -6.52 -6.70 -5.03
CA SER A 129 -7.20 -7.75 -5.78
C SER A 129 -6.42 -9.06 -5.67
N SER A 130 -5.10 -9.02 -5.91
CA SER A 130 -4.25 -10.21 -5.81
C SER A 130 -4.06 -10.70 -4.36
N LEU A 131 -3.90 -9.80 -3.38
CA LEU A 131 -3.81 -10.19 -1.95
C LEU A 131 -5.15 -10.77 -1.45
N GLY A 132 -6.27 -10.19 -1.86
CA GLY A 132 -7.62 -10.63 -1.53
C GLY A 132 -7.99 -11.94 -2.20
N GLU A 133 -7.58 -12.16 -3.45
CA GLU A 133 -7.71 -13.44 -4.14
C GLU A 133 -6.89 -14.53 -3.45
N ALA A 134 -5.64 -14.23 -3.07
CA ALA A 134 -4.80 -15.16 -2.30
C ALA A 134 -5.44 -15.46 -0.93
N TYR A 135 -5.86 -14.45 -0.19
CA TYR A 135 -6.54 -14.61 1.11
C TYR A 135 -7.84 -15.43 1.00
N LEU A 136 -8.65 -15.18 -0.03
CA LEU A 136 -9.87 -15.94 -0.29
C LEU A 136 -9.55 -17.40 -0.61
N ALA A 137 -8.55 -17.66 -1.46
CA ALA A 137 -8.11 -19.01 -1.78
C ALA A 137 -7.60 -19.76 -0.53
N LEU A 138 -6.82 -19.09 0.33
CA LEU A 138 -6.37 -19.61 1.62
C LEU A 138 -7.56 -19.97 2.54
N THR A 139 -8.54 -19.08 2.65
CA THR A 139 -9.75 -19.29 3.46
C THR A 139 -10.59 -20.48 2.95
N LEU A 140 -10.69 -20.63 1.62
CA LEU A 140 -11.36 -21.77 1.01
C LEU A 140 -10.60 -23.08 1.27
N CYS A 141 -9.26 -23.08 1.18
CA CYS A 141 -8.45 -24.23 1.55
C CYS A 141 -8.68 -24.64 3.02
N HIS A 142 -8.73 -23.68 3.94
CA HIS A 142 -9.04 -23.94 5.35
C HIS A 142 -10.43 -24.57 5.52
N SER A 143 -11.47 -23.97 4.93
CA SER A 143 -12.85 -24.50 5.04
C SER A 143 -12.96 -25.93 4.50
N ILE A 144 -12.33 -26.22 3.36
CA ILE A 144 -12.31 -27.57 2.79
C ILE A 144 -11.58 -28.56 3.71
N LEU A 145 -10.50 -28.12 4.35
CA LEU A 145 -9.74 -28.93 5.28
C LEU A 145 -10.53 -29.20 6.56
N GLU A 146 -11.31 -28.22 7.04
CA GLU A 146 -12.17 -28.30 8.22
C GLU A 146 -13.29 -29.35 8.04
N ASP A 147 -13.92 -29.35 6.86
CA ASP A 147 -15.04 -30.23 6.48
C ASP A 147 -14.67 -31.71 6.25
N SER A 148 -13.43 -32.13 6.56
CA SER A 148 -12.91 -33.49 6.34
C SER A 148 -13.08 -33.95 4.87
N PRO A 149 -12.15 -33.56 3.98
CA PRO A 149 -12.37 -33.62 2.55
C PRO A 149 -12.47 -35.07 2.03
N ASN A 150 -13.64 -35.38 1.45
CA ASN A 150 -13.83 -36.55 0.59
C ASN A 150 -13.03 -36.41 -0.73
N SER A 151 -13.14 -37.38 -1.64
CA SER A 151 -12.43 -37.35 -2.94
C SER A 151 -12.66 -36.05 -3.74
N TYR A 152 -13.88 -35.51 -3.69
CA TYR A 152 -14.23 -34.23 -4.30
C TYR A 152 -13.57 -33.05 -3.56
N GLY A 153 -13.61 -33.04 -2.23
CA GLY A 153 -12.96 -32.04 -1.39
C GLY A 153 -11.44 -31.98 -1.62
N ARG A 154 -10.78 -33.13 -1.81
CA ARG A 154 -9.35 -33.19 -2.16
C ARG A 154 -9.05 -32.51 -3.48
N THR A 155 -9.82 -32.81 -4.52
CA THR A 155 -9.65 -32.18 -5.85
C THR A 155 -9.88 -30.67 -5.77
N LEU A 156 -10.89 -30.25 -5.01
CA LEU A 156 -11.19 -28.84 -4.81
C LEU A 156 -10.07 -28.13 -4.04
N PHE A 157 -9.51 -28.75 -2.99
CA PHE A 157 -8.38 -28.21 -2.23
C PHE A 157 -7.18 -27.98 -3.15
N LEU A 158 -6.77 -28.97 -3.93
CA LEU A 158 -5.63 -28.84 -4.86
C LEU A 158 -5.85 -27.73 -5.91
N LYS A 159 -7.09 -27.55 -6.36
CA LYS A 159 -7.45 -26.44 -7.26
C LYS A 159 -7.31 -25.08 -6.57
N LYS A 160 -7.72 -24.98 -5.30
CA LYS A 160 -7.65 -23.73 -4.53
C LYS A 160 -6.25 -23.41 -4.06
N GLU A 161 -5.43 -24.39 -3.75
CA GLU A 161 -4.01 -24.21 -3.45
C GLU A 161 -3.26 -23.63 -4.67
N LYS A 162 -3.51 -24.15 -5.88
CA LYS A 162 -2.93 -23.55 -7.11
C LYS A 162 -3.40 -22.12 -7.34
N ALA A 163 -4.68 -21.83 -7.07
CA ALA A 163 -5.21 -20.48 -7.18
C ALA A 163 -4.55 -19.54 -6.16
N PHE A 164 -4.33 -20.00 -4.94
CA PHE A 164 -3.56 -19.29 -3.91
C PHE A 164 -2.14 -19.00 -4.39
N ALA A 165 -1.41 -20.01 -4.89
CA ALA A 165 -0.04 -19.84 -5.34
C ALA A 165 0.08 -18.84 -6.50
N GLY A 166 -0.84 -18.90 -7.48
CA GLY A 166 -0.87 -17.96 -8.60
C GLY A 166 -1.21 -16.53 -8.19
N ALA A 167 -2.20 -16.36 -7.30
CA ALA A 167 -2.58 -15.05 -6.78
C ALA A 167 -1.48 -14.45 -5.90
N LEU A 168 -0.81 -15.26 -5.08
CA LEU A 168 0.32 -14.83 -4.26
C LEU A 168 1.53 -14.42 -5.10
N ALA A 169 1.91 -15.20 -6.12
CA ALA A 169 2.98 -14.81 -7.03
C ALA A 169 2.67 -13.50 -7.78
N THR A 170 1.40 -13.30 -8.13
CA THR A 170 0.93 -12.03 -8.72
C THR A 170 1.04 -10.89 -7.71
N ALA A 171 0.64 -11.10 -6.46
CA ALA A 171 0.75 -10.10 -5.40
C ALA A 171 2.21 -9.74 -5.09
N GLU A 172 3.11 -10.73 -4.99
CA GLU A 172 4.56 -10.52 -4.84
C GLU A 172 5.10 -9.65 -5.98
N THR A 173 4.81 -10.02 -7.23
CA THR A 173 5.22 -9.26 -8.42
C THR A 173 4.75 -7.81 -8.35
N ARG A 174 3.44 -7.60 -8.11
CA ARG A 174 2.86 -6.25 -8.04
C ARG A 174 3.40 -5.43 -6.89
N MET A 175 3.62 -6.04 -5.73
CA MET A 175 4.20 -5.37 -4.58
C MET A 175 5.67 -4.97 -4.83
N THR A 176 6.43 -5.79 -5.55
CA THR A 176 7.78 -5.45 -6.03
C THR A 176 7.75 -4.32 -7.08
N GLU A 177 6.87 -4.40 -8.09
CA GLU A 177 6.67 -3.34 -9.08
C GLU A 177 6.29 -1.99 -8.45
N MET A 178 5.50 -2.05 -7.37
CA MET A 178 5.09 -0.87 -6.62
C MET A 178 6.17 -0.34 -5.67
N GLY A 179 7.31 -1.01 -5.52
CA GLY A 179 8.34 -0.65 -4.54
C GLY A 179 7.89 -0.79 -3.09
N LEU A 180 6.78 -1.49 -2.85
CA LEU A 180 6.19 -1.74 -1.53
C LEU A 180 6.76 -3.00 -0.87
N HIS A 181 7.16 -3.99 -1.68
CA HIS A 181 7.95 -5.12 -1.19
C HIS A 181 9.43 -4.79 -1.24
N GLN A 182 9.97 -4.36 -0.10
CA GLN A 182 11.40 -4.16 0.06
C GLN A 182 12.05 -5.48 0.46
N ALA A 183 12.82 -6.08 -0.46
CA ALA A 183 13.73 -7.16 -0.10
C ALA A 183 14.91 -6.56 0.70
N GLY A 184 14.78 -6.52 2.04
CA GLY A 184 15.85 -6.16 2.96
C GLY A 184 15.70 -4.78 3.64
N ALA A 185 16.55 -4.52 4.63
CA ALA A 185 16.54 -3.25 5.37
C ALA A 185 16.98 -2.08 4.48
N VAL A 186 16.51 -0.86 4.77
CA VAL A 186 17.03 0.36 4.11
C VAL A 186 18.40 0.68 4.71
N THR A 187 19.43 0.73 3.87
CA THR A 187 20.82 1.00 4.30
C THR A 187 21.16 2.48 4.27
N ALA A 188 20.46 3.28 3.44
CA ALA A 188 20.58 4.73 3.36
C ALA A 188 19.28 5.32 2.79
N SER A 189 18.87 6.50 3.26
CA SER A 189 17.71 7.23 2.74
C SER A 189 17.95 8.74 2.83
N PHE A 190 17.53 9.47 1.79
CA PHE A 190 17.54 10.92 1.70
C PHE A 190 16.14 11.39 1.30
N THR A 191 15.57 12.32 2.06
CA THR A 191 14.23 12.85 1.79
C THR A 191 14.31 14.35 1.53
N HIS A 192 13.65 14.80 0.47
CA HIS A 192 13.38 16.19 0.18
C HIS A 192 11.89 16.47 0.34
N GLU A 193 11.57 17.52 1.10
CA GLU A 193 10.19 17.93 1.40
C GLU A 193 9.87 19.21 0.62
N GLY A 194 9.14 19.06 -0.48
CA GLY A 194 8.64 20.17 -1.30
C GLY A 194 7.29 20.72 -0.82
N THR A 195 6.76 21.68 -1.57
CA THR A 195 5.44 22.29 -1.39
C THR A 195 4.32 21.34 -1.82
N TYR A 196 4.43 20.74 -3.02
CA TYR A 196 3.39 19.89 -3.62
C TYR A 196 3.76 18.41 -3.63
N CYS A 197 5.00 18.05 -3.35
CA CYS A 197 5.42 16.65 -3.20
C CYS A 197 6.51 16.48 -2.13
N SER A 198 6.79 15.23 -1.80
CA SER A 198 7.98 14.80 -1.07
C SER A 198 8.66 13.70 -1.87
N VAL A 199 9.98 13.77 -1.99
CA VAL A 199 10.79 12.81 -2.72
C VAL A 199 11.71 12.11 -1.74
N GLU A 200 11.72 10.78 -1.77
CA GLU A 200 12.69 9.97 -1.04
C GLU A 200 13.54 9.18 -2.03
N VAL A 201 14.86 9.25 -1.87
CA VAL A 201 15.83 8.41 -2.58
C VAL A 201 16.50 7.53 -1.54
N TYR A 202 16.34 6.21 -1.66
CA TYR A 202 16.80 5.26 -0.65
C TYR A 202 17.42 4.02 -1.27
N ARG A 203 18.28 3.33 -0.51
CA ARG A 203 18.97 2.12 -0.95
C ARG A 203 18.57 0.91 -0.10
N PRO A 204 17.80 -0.03 -0.67
CA PRO A 204 17.58 -1.34 -0.06
C PRO A 204 18.89 -2.12 0.11
N GLU A 205 18.98 -2.98 1.11
CA GLU A 205 20.15 -3.85 1.37
C GLU A 205 20.49 -4.78 0.20
N SER A 206 19.48 -5.18 -0.58
CA SER A 206 19.65 -6.00 -1.78
C SER A 206 20.22 -5.25 -2.99
N TYR A 207 20.35 -3.93 -2.93
CA TYR A 207 20.81 -3.12 -4.05
C TYR A 207 22.33 -3.03 -4.10
N GLN A 208 22.89 -3.13 -5.31
CA GLN A 208 24.30 -2.87 -5.54
C GLN A 208 24.63 -1.39 -5.27
N TYR A 209 25.88 -1.12 -4.92
CA TYR A 209 26.37 0.25 -4.76
C TYR A 209 26.18 1.03 -6.07
N GLY A 210 25.52 2.19 -6.01
CA GLY A 210 25.14 2.98 -7.19
C GLY A 210 23.73 2.72 -7.74
N ALA A 211 22.98 1.77 -7.17
CA ALA A 211 21.56 1.58 -7.43
C ALA A 211 20.72 2.12 -6.25
N TRP A 212 19.65 2.83 -6.57
CA TRP A 212 18.74 3.45 -5.61
C TRP A 212 17.29 3.26 -6.04
N GLN A 213 16.40 3.30 -5.07
CA GLN A 213 14.96 3.41 -5.29
C GLN A 213 14.55 4.86 -5.05
N VAL A 214 13.65 5.36 -5.88
CA VAL A 214 13.04 6.69 -5.73
C VAL A 214 11.55 6.51 -5.48
N ARG A 215 11.04 7.26 -4.50
CA ARG A 215 9.62 7.37 -4.17
C ARG A 215 9.23 8.83 -4.17
N VAL A 216 8.26 9.20 -5.00
CA VAL A 216 7.67 10.54 -5.02
C VAL A 216 6.24 10.46 -4.50
N MET A 217 5.88 11.32 -3.56
CA MET A 217 4.55 11.36 -2.93
C MET A 217 3.96 12.76 -3.03
N LEU A 218 2.74 12.90 -3.54
CA LEU A 218 2.07 14.19 -3.68
C LEU A 218 1.52 14.71 -2.33
N LYS A 219 1.46 16.04 -2.20
CA LYS A 219 0.95 16.79 -1.06
C LYS A 219 -0.32 17.58 -1.43
N PRO A 220 -1.32 17.64 -0.53
CA PRO A 220 -1.39 16.81 0.65
C PRO A 220 -1.59 15.35 0.21
N ALA A 221 -0.87 14.40 0.82
CA ALA A 221 -1.22 12.98 0.75
C ALA A 221 -2.53 12.71 1.54
N ARG A 222 -3.53 13.60 1.42
CA ARG A 222 -4.78 13.56 2.17
C ARG A 222 -5.76 12.66 1.44
N ARG A 223 -6.00 11.52 2.08
CA ARG A 223 -7.24 10.72 2.13
C ARG A 223 -8.37 11.25 1.23
N GLY A 224 -8.70 10.49 0.18
CA GLY A 224 -9.97 10.59 -0.51
C GLY A 224 -10.20 11.85 -1.36
N GLN A 225 -9.18 12.69 -1.58
CA GLN A 225 -9.26 13.70 -2.62
C GLN A 225 -8.71 13.10 -3.92
N SER A 226 -9.58 12.84 -4.89
CA SER A 226 -9.14 12.52 -6.24
C SER A 226 -8.16 13.59 -6.68
N LEU A 227 -7.00 13.18 -7.22
CA LEU A 227 -6.18 14.08 -8.01
C LEU A 227 -7.13 14.83 -8.96
N PRO A 228 -7.00 16.15 -9.13
CA PRO A 228 -7.68 16.85 -10.22
C PRO A 228 -7.62 15.96 -11.46
N ALA A 229 -8.73 15.74 -12.16
CA ALA A 229 -8.77 14.78 -13.26
C ALA A 229 -7.64 15.03 -14.29
N SER A 230 -7.21 16.29 -14.42
CA SER A 230 -6.03 16.73 -15.17
C SER A 230 -4.71 16.05 -14.77
N LEU A 231 -4.50 15.73 -13.49
CA LEU A 231 -3.28 15.11 -12.96
C LEU A 231 -3.29 13.57 -12.99
N SER A 232 -4.46 12.93 -13.04
CA SER A 232 -4.58 11.46 -13.01
C SER A 232 -4.02 10.75 -14.26
N TRP A 233 -3.89 11.47 -15.37
CA TRP A 233 -3.34 10.97 -16.64
C TRP A 233 -2.11 11.74 -17.12
N GLN A 234 -1.64 12.73 -16.35
CA GLN A 234 -0.49 13.54 -16.73
C GLN A 234 0.79 12.72 -16.56
N GLY A 235 1.52 12.56 -17.66
CA GLY A 235 2.89 12.07 -17.61
C GLY A 235 3.89 13.20 -17.43
N PHE A 236 4.96 12.92 -16.69
CA PHE A 236 6.07 13.80 -16.39
C PHE A 236 7.33 13.23 -17.06
N THR A 237 8.08 14.08 -17.76
CA THR A 237 9.43 13.73 -18.21
C THR A 237 10.36 13.65 -17.00
N PHE A 238 11.44 12.87 -17.08
CA PHE A 238 12.49 12.92 -16.05
C PHE A 238 13.33 14.19 -16.20
N PRO A 239 13.72 14.86 -15.09
CA PRO A 239 14.71 15.92 -15.17
C PRO A 239 16.07 15.33 -15.58
N ALA A 240 16.83 16.08 -16.38
CA ALA A 240 18.21 15.71 -16.68
C ALA A 240 19.06 15.96 -15.44
N VAL A 241 19.64 14.90 -14.88
CA VAL A 241 20.54 14.95 -13.73
C VAL A 241 21.85 14.32 -14.15
N THR A 242 22.95 15.09 -14.03
CA THR A 242 24.28 14.65 -14.47
C THR A 242 24.66 13.33 -13.80
N ASP A 243 25.18 12.39 -14.60
CA ASP A 243 25.62 11.05 -14.19
C ASP A 243 24.53 10.16 -13.55
N ARG A 244 23.24 10.48 -13.77
CA ARG A 244 22.10 9.74 -13.22
C ARG A 244 21.13 9.30 -14.31
N VAL A 245 20.64 8.06 -14.19
CA VAL A 245 19.63 7.48 -15.09
C VAL A 245 18.45 7.00 -14.27
N PHE A 246 17.26 7.46 -14.63
CA PHE A 246 16.00 6.98 -14.08
C PHE A 246 15.47 5.81 -14.92
N SER A 247 14.96 4.78 -14.24
CA SER A 247 14.32 3.62 -14.87
C SER A 247 12.98 3.38 -14.20
N VAL A 248 11.90 3.47 -14.98
CA VAL A 248 10.54 3.34 -14.49
C VAL A 248 9.82 2.19 -15.19
N ALA A 249 9.11 1.41 -14.39
CA ALA A 249 8.29 0.30 -14.86
C ALA A 249 6.80 0.62 -14.75
N SER A 250 5.98 -0.20 -15.40
CA SER A 250 4.54 -0.22 -15.13
C SER A 250 4.32 -0.50 -13.62
N PRO A 251 3.33 0.14 -12.97
CA PRO A 251 2.28 0.98 -13.54
C PRO A 251 2.65 2.47 -13.68
N TYR A 252 3.83 2.88 -13.22
CA TYR A 252 4.24 4.30 -13.19
C TYR A 252 4.83 4.79 -14.51
N SER A 253 5.23 3.89 -15.41
CA SER A 253 5.71 4.29 -16.73
C SER A 253 4.56 4.79 -17.61
N THR A 254 4.82 5.87 -18.35
CA THR A 254 3.87 6.40 -19.33
C THR A 254 4.62 7.08 -20.47
N PRO A 255 4.13 7.01 -21.72
CA PRO A 255 4.67 7.83 -22.79
C PRO A 255 4.42 9.32 -22.51
N VAL A 256 5.44 10.15 -22.75
CA VAL A 256 5.38 11.61 -22.61
C VAL A 256 6.02 12.28 -23.82
N THR A 257 5.63 13.51 -24.11
CA THR A 257 6.27 14.33 -25.15
C THR A 257 7.41 15.13 -24.53
N GLY A 258 8.64 14.71 -24.80
CA GLY A 258 9.86 15.38 -24.39
C GLY A 258 10.44 16.30 -25.45
N LYS A 259 11.62 16.86 -25.18
CA LYS A 259 12.34 17.78 -26.11
C LYS A 259 12.74 17.11 -27.43
N HIS A 260 12.89 15.79 -27.45
CA HIS A 260 13.38 15.01 -28.59
C HIS A 260 12.31 14.10 -29.21
N GLY A 261 11.03 14.31 -28.87
CA GLY A 261 9.92 13.49 -29.34
C GLY A 261 9.27 12.70 -28.21
N THR A 262 8.72 11.53 -28.54
CA THR A 262 8.08 10.67 -27.53
C THR A 262 9.14 9.92 -26.73
N GLU A 263 9.13 10.08 -25.41
CA GLU A 263 10.03 9.39 -24.48
C GLU A 263 9.23 8.71 -23.36
N ILE A 264 9.89 7.84 -22.59
CA ILE A 264 9.29 7.21 -21.41
C ILE A 264 9.47 8.14 -20.22
N GLY A 265 8.36 8.62 -19.68
CA GLY A 265 8.28 9.38 -18.45
C GLY A 265 7.63 8.57 -17.34
N PHE A 266 7.30 9.25 -16.26
CA PHE A 266 6.57 8.67 -15.15
C PHE A 266 5.22 9.37 -14.96
N ARG A 267 4.27 8.69 -14.35
CA ARG A 267 3.00 9.25 -13.88
C ARG A 267 2.81 8.93 -12.41
N PHE A 268 1.98 9.75 -11.79
CA PHE A 268 1.48 9.41 -10.47
C PHE A 268 0.35 8.41 -10.60
N VAL A 269 0.57 7.23 -10.02
CA VAL A 269 -0.52 6.32 -9.71
C VAL A 269 -0.93 6.69 -8.30
N GLU A 270 -2.00 7.49 -8.25
CA GLU A 270 -2.77 7.67 -7.03
C GLU A 270 -2.02 8.42 -5.92
N GLY A 271 -1.27 9.43 -6.33
CA GLY A 271 -0.46 10.25 -5.44
C GLY A 271 0.97 9.76 -5.28
N TYR A 272 1.33 8.62 -5.88
CA TYR A 272 2.66 8.03 -5.77
C TYR A 272 3.29 7.78 -7.12
N ALA A 273 4.61 7.89 -7.17
CA ALA A 273 5.42 7.41 -8.28
C ALA A 273 6.66 6.69 -7.73
N PHE A 274 6.93 5.50 -8.24
CA PHE A 274 8.10 4.71 -7.87
C PHE A 274 8.92 4.36 -9.11
N PHE A 275 10.23 4.48 -8.99
CA PHE A 275 11.18 4.14 -10.04
C PHE A 275 12.57 3.93 -9.47
N HIS A 276 13.45 3.33 -10.27
CA HIS A 276 14.84 3.11 -9.92
C HIS A 276 15.70 4.27 -10.41
N LEU A 277 16.79 4.51 -9.68
CA LEU A 277 17.83 5.47 -10.01
C LEU A 277 19.15 4.73 -10.04
N TYR A 278 19.87 4.85 -11.15
CA TYR A 278 21.19 4.26 -11.34
C TYR A 278 22.21 5.34 -11.65
N THR A 279 23.44 5.11 -11.22
CA THR A 279 24.58 5.89 -11.67
C THR A 279 24.99 5.50 -13.08
N SER A 280 25.33 6.49 -13.91
CA SER A 280 25.80 6.27 -15.27
C SER A 280 27.23 6.78 -15.46
N GLY A 281 28.14 5.91 -15.88
CA GLY A 281 29.44 6.30 -16.45
C GLY A 281 30.53 6.71 -15.46
N THR A 282 30.19 6.95 -14.19
CA THR A 282 31.12 7.37 -13.12
C THR A 282 30.87 6.52 -11.87
N ASP A 283 31.89 6.25 -11.04
CA ASP A 283 31.65 5.56 -9.76
C ASP A 283 30.80 6.42 -8.83
N GLU A 284 29.91 5.83 -8.04
CA GLU A 284 28.96 6.56 -7.18
C GLU A 284 29.64 7.54 -6.22
N GLU A 285 30.86 7.24 -5.75
CA GLU A 285 31.67 8.11 -4.87
C GLU A 285 32.17 9.39 -5.57
N HIS A 286 32.22 9.36 -6.90
CA HIS A 286 32.72 10.44 -7.74
C HIS A 286 31.61 11.17 -8.51
N ASN A 287 30.34 10.82 -8.27
CA ASN A 287 29.22 11.53 -8.86
C ASN A 287 29.18 12.97 -8.38
N ALA A 288 29.05 13.90 -9.33
CA ALA A 288 28.91 15.32 -9.02
C ALA A 288 27.63 15.65 -8.22
N ILE A 289 26.61 14.80 -8.34
CA ILE A 289 25.30 14.95 -7.68
C ILE A 289 25.04 13.71 -6.82
N ASN A 290 24.97 13.87 -5.50
CA ASN A 290 24.67 12.79 -4.57
C ASN A 290 23.16 12.49 -4.48
N ALA A 291 22.78 11.36 -3.89
CA ALA A 291 21.37 10.92 -3.82
C ALA A 291 20.42 11.93 -3.13
N GLY A 292 20.90 12.71 -2.15
CA GLY A 292 20.12 13.78 -1.54
C GLY A 292 19.89 14.98 -2.45
N GLU A 293 20.90 15.34 -3.26
CA GLU A 293 20.77 16.38 -4.29
C GLU A 293 19.86 15.92 -5.44
N VAL A 294 19.85 14.61 -5.76
CA VAL A 294 18.85 14.04 -6.68
C VAL A 294 17.45 14.18 -6.12
N ALA A 295 17.24 13.89 -4.83
CA ALA A 295 15.93 14.06 -4.18
C ALA A 295 15.45 15.52 -4.27
N ALA A 296 16.34 16.48 -4.02
CA ALA A 296 16.04 17.90 -4.13
C ALA A 296 15.72 18.33 -5.57
N THR A 297 16.58 17.97 -6.53
CA THR A 297 16.41 18.34 -7.95
C THR A 297 15.10 17.78 -8.51
N LEU A 298 14.78 16.53 -8.19
CA LEU A 298 13.53 15.90 -8.61
C LEU A 298 12.32 16.53 -7.91
N GLY A 299 12.43 16.87 -6.62
CA GLY A 299 11.38 17.52 -5.85
C GLY A 299 11.04 18.90 -6.42
N GLU A 300 12.05 19.74 -6.64
CA GLU A 300 11.88 21.07 -7.25
C GLU A 300 11.28 20.99 -8.66
N TYR A 301 11.72 20.02 -9.46
CA TYR A 301 11.18 19.79 -10.79
C TYR A 301 9.69 19.40 -10.76
N VAL A 302 9.32 18.42 -9.93
CA VAL A 302 7.93 17.96 -9.80
C VAL A 302 7.05 19.07 -9.24
N ASP A 303 7.49 19.77 -8.20
CA ASP A 303 6.77 20.90 -7.63
C ASP A 303 6.53 22.01 -8.64
N GLY A 304 7.55 22.39 -9.43
CA GLY A 304 7.40 23.39 -10.48
C GLY A 304 6.39 22.97 -11.54
N LYS A 305 6.37 21.69 -11.93
CA LYS A 305 5.36 21.15 -12.85
C LYS A 305 3.96 21.13 -12.26
N LEU A 306 3.83 20.81 -10.99
CA LEU A 306 2.55 20.86 -10.30
C LEU A 306 2.05 22.29 -10.14
N GLU A 307 2.93 23.25 -9.90
CA GLU A 307 2.60 24.67 -9.85
C GLU A 307 2.11 25.20 -11.20
N GLU A 308 2.76 24.83 -12.31
CA GLU A 308 2.28 25.16 -13.67
C GLU A 308 0.84 24.67 -13.91
N ILE A 309 0.51 23.47 -13.42
CA ILE A 309 -0.79 22.82 -13.63
C ILE A 309 -1.87 23.38 -12.68
N THR A 310 -1.51 23.65 -11.43
CA THR A 310 -2.45 24.07 -10.38
C THR A 310 -2.61 25.58 -10.28
N GLY A 311 -1.63 26.34 -10.75
CA GLY A 311 -1.58 27.81 -10.71
C GLY A 311 -2.06 28.51 -11.99
N ALA A 312 -2.42 27.79 -13.05
CA ALA A 312 -2.97 28.40 -14.26
C ALA A 312 -4.36 29.02 -13.97
N PRO A 313 -4.56 30.34 -14.13
CA PRO A 313 -5.90 30.91 -14.11
C PRO A 313 -6.66 30.33 -15.30
N GLY A 314 -7.88 29.83 -15.05
CA GLY A 314 -8.74 29.24 -16.06
C GLY A 314 -8.80 30.10 -17.32
N SER A 315 -8.41 29.48 -18.45
CA SER A 315 -8.67 30.00 -19.79
C SER A 315 -9.88 29.29 -20.37
#